data_AF-A0A813IY91-F1
#
_entry.id   AF-A0A813IY91-F1
#
_cell.length_a   1.000
_cell.length_b   1.000
_cell.length_c   1.000
_cell.angle_alpha   90.00
_cell.angle_beta   90.00
_cell.angle_gamma   90.00
#
_symmetry.space_group_name_H-M   'P 1'
#
loop_
_entity.id
_entity.type
_entity.pdbx_description
1 polymer ?
#
loop_
_entity_poly.entity_id
_entity_poly.type
_entity_poly.pdbx_seq_one_letter_code
_entity_poly.pdbx_strand_id
1 'polypeptide(L)'
;FESEITTYVTMAREERTDRETMESALSKCRAAEEIVGDLLELYCKACEEGDVARQDWCMHYIGEIRELEIEQVDEATAYLSGPWYSTSFVRIEFDDVLPMCFYSASEVASWPNPAVTLSWGNANDALKVGFWGHLQTKGFRAKQIEHPKIQIGLDLPKSIAQASAGGLCIGVRTLYTTFDSAQGKDPVQMSVGGMIRVDLLGIPPFSKKVKNWTIRQVPTPGQELLRLPYPNTEHSTASTAIAVQPCRIDYKVPGHILVAKNPTISWWDAQSERWSTEGINEIAWELETRKVSFFTARLAAFSITQERHLDLPYKHWVMRPLEPQVVELHIQAARYELSFVISQDGLRLKGPNLPELQEVMYEPGVGEAGGLSGPSGRRPRVRSPATLLNELRECGLNLMPKDSDADSLEGYSVKNQETQARAYSDLSEIAAFYDIASSHHNKAADSPGHMSAWGFRFGSGLRCASIARFDPICIESKRQTHWSQMNASCAC
;
A
#
# COMPACT_ATOMS: atom_id res chain seq x y z
N PHE A 1 -10.09 21.53 -11.13
CA PHE A 1 -9.58 20.42 -10.31
C PHE A 1 -10.03 20.45 -8.85
N GLU A 2 -9.57 21.33 -7.96
CA GLU A 2 -9.95 21.28 -6.52
C GLU A 2 -11.46 21.34 -6.25
N SER A 3 -12.15 22.26 -6.92
CA SER A 3 -13.61 22.37 -6.86
C SER A 3 -14.31 21.14 -7.44
N GLU A 4 -13.71 20.48 -8.43
CA GLU A 4 -14.24 19.28 -9.07
C GLU A 4 -14.13 18.08 -8.12
N ILE A 5 -13.01 17.93 -7.39
CA ILE A 5 -12.84 16.86 -6.39
C ILE A 5 -13.83 17.00 -5.24
N THR A 6 -14.00 18.22 -4.73
CA THR A 6 -15.00 18.49 -3.67
C THR A 6 -16.41 18.16 -4.15
N THR A 7 -16.72 18.57 -5.40
CA THR A 7 -18.02 18.27 -6.03
C THR A 7 -18.20 16.77 -6.23
N TYR A 8 -17.16 16.06 -6.70
CA TYR A 8 -17.17 14.62 -6.90
C TYR A 8 -17.46 13.87 -5.60
N VAL A 9 -16.74 14.16 -4.51
CA VAL A 9 -16.95 13.52 -3.20
C VAL A 9 -18.37 13.79 -2.67
N THR A 10 -18.86 15.03 -2.85
CA THR A 10 -20.21 15.39 -2.43
C THR A 10 -21.27 14.64 -3.24
N MET A 11 -21.15 14.63 -4.56
CA MET A 11 -22.07 13.92 -5.45
C MET A 11 -22.04 12.42 -5.20
N ALA A 12 -20.86 11.82 -5.03
CA ALA A 12 -20.72 10.39 -4.74
C ALA A 12 -21.39 9.98 -3.41
N ARG A 13 -21.41 10.88 -2.41
CA ARG A 13 -22.14 10.66 -1.15
C ARG A 13 -23.65 10.80 -1.30
N GLU A 14 -24.10 11.69 -2.18
CA GLU A 14 -25.53 11.95 -2.41
C GLU A 14 -26.17 10.94 -3.37
N GLU A 15 -25.42 10.43 -4.34
CA GLU A 15 -25.83 9.40 -5.30
C GLU A 15 -25.86 8.01 -4.67
N ARG A 16 -26.61 7.84 -3.58
CA ARG A 16 -26.91 6.50 -3.03
C ARG A 16 -28.05 5.86 -3.81
N THR A 17 -27.72 4.82 -4.55
CA THR A 17 -28.68 4.02 -5.32
C THR A 17 -29.12 2.80 -4.52
N ASP A 18 -30.44 2.66 -4.30
CA ASP A 18 -31.04 1.52 -3.57
C ASP A 18 -30.78 0.12 -4.21
N ARG A 19 -30.12 0.06 -5.37
CA ARG A 19 -29.94 -1.14 -6.20
C ARG A 19 -28.57 -1.21 -6.88
N GLU A 20 -27.51 -1.04 -6.11
CA GLU A 20 -26.14 -1.13 -6.63
C GLU A 20 -25.66 -2.59 -6.76
N THR A 21 -25.37 -3.06 -7.98
CA THR A 21 -24.72 -4.38 -8.14
C THR A 21 -23.22 -4.30 -7.83
N MET A 22 -22.61 -5.43 -7.46
CA MET A 22 -21.17 -5.46 -7.17
C MET A 22 -20.32 -5.11 -8.41
N GLU A 23 -20.75 -5.49 -9.62
CA GLU A 23 -20.07 -5.09 -10.86
C GLU A 23 -20.07 -3.57 -11.05
N SER A 24 -21.21 -2.93 -10.77
CA SER A 24 -21.38 -1.48 -10.88
C SER A 24 -20.54 -0.74 -9.83
N ALA A 25 -20.63 -1.18 -8.56
CA ALA A 25 -19.83 -0.64 -7.46
C ALA A 25 -18.32 -0.72 -7.77
N LEU A 26 -17.83 -1.88 -8.23
CA LEU A 26 -16.42 -2.01 -8.60
C LEU A 26 -16.04 -1.18 -9.83
N SER A 27 -16.98 -0.89 -10.73
CA SER A 27 -16.72 0.02 -11.85
C SER A 27 -16.57 1.45 -11.40
N LYS A 28 -17.40 1.90 -10.46
CA LYS A 28 -17.29 3.22 -9.84
C LYS A 28 -15.99 3.35 -9.03
N CYS A 29 -15.61 2.32 -8.27
CA CYS A 29 -14.34 2.31 -7.54
C CYS A 29 -13.12 2.36 -8.50
N ARG A 30 -13.17 1.67 -9.65
CA ARG A 30 -12.10 1.80 -10.65
C ARG A 30 -11.97 3.22 -11.19
N ALA A 31 -13.09 3.89 -11.47
CA ALA A 31 -13.08 5.29 -11.89
C ALA A 31 -12.60 6.24 -10.78
N ALA A 32 -12.93 5.93 -9.52
CA ALA A 32 -12.45 6.66 -8.36
C ALA A 32 -10.92 6.53 -8.21
N GLU A 33 -10.34 5.35 -8.41
CA GLU A 33 -8.90 5.15 -8.38
C GLU A 33 -8.15 5.86 -9.54
N GLU A 34 -8.80 6.14 -10.68
CA GLU A 34 -8.22 7.03 -11.71
C GLU A 34 -8.05 8.46 -11.16
N ILE A 35 -9.06 8.97 -10.43
CA ILE A 35 -9.00 10.28 -9.75
C ILE A 35 -7.93 10.29 -8.64
N VAL A 36 -7.80 9.19 -7.90
CA VAL A 36 -6.74 9.01 -6.89
C VAL A 36 -5.36 9.04 -7.55
N GLY A 37 -5.21 8.48 -8.76
CA GLY A 37 -4.00 8.61 -9.57
C GLY A 37 -3.61 10.06 -9.82
N ASP A 38 -4.54 10.89 -10.29
CA ASP A 38 -4.32 12.32 -10.52
C ASP A 38 -3.97 13.07 -9.20
N LEU A 39 -4.64 12.72 -8.09
CA LEU A 39 -4.34 13.27 -6.76
C LEU A 39 -2.94 12.87 -6.27
N LEU A 40 -2.48 11.66 -6.56
CA LEU A 40 -1.14 11.19 -6.22
C LEU A 40 -0.07 11.91 -7.05
N GLU A 41 -0.30 12.18 -8.34
CA GLU A 41 0.60 12.99 -9.15
C GLU A 41 0.71 14.42 -8.59
N LEU A 42 -0.42 15.01 -8.22
CA LEU A 42 -0.47 16.33 -7.60
C LEU A 42 0.20 16.35 -6.22
N TYR A 43 0.03 15.30 -5.43
CA TYR A 43 0.73 15.10 -4.15
C TYR A 43 2.25 15.04 -4.37
N CYS A 44 2.72 14.26 -5.34
CA CYS A 44 4.14 14.14 -5.66
C CYS A 44 4.72 15.49 -6.07
N LYS A 45 4.02 16.26 -6.90
CA LYS A 45 4.41 17.62 -7.26
C LYS A 45 4.49 18.54 -6.05
N ALA A 46 3.51 18.48 -5.16
CA ALA A 46 3.50 19.26 -3.92
C ALA A 46 4.66 18.87 -2.97
N CYS A 47 5.06 17.60 -2.93
CA CYS A 47 6.27 17.17 -2.23
C CYS A 47 7.54 17.79 -2.80
N GLU A 48 7.66 17.89 -4.12
CA GLU A 48 8.82 18.50 -4.80
C GLU A 48 8.90 20.01 -4.57
N GLU A 49 7.75 20.68 -4.47
CA GLU A 49 7.63 22.11 -4.21
C GLU A 49 7.72 22.46 -2.71
N GLY A 50 7.66 21.46 -1.82
CA GLY A 50 7.62 21.67 -0.37
C GLY A 50 6.30 22.26 0.13
N ASP A 51 5.21 22.18 -0.65
CA ASP A 51 3.89 22.69 -0.28
C ASP A 51 3.16 21.69 0.62
N VAL A 52 3.36 21.84 1.93
CA VAL A 52 2.76 20.96 2.95
C VAL A 52 1.23 21.04 2.96
N ALA A 53 0.66 22.24 2.77
CA ALA A 53 -0.79 22.41 2.76
C ALA A 53 -1.43 21.64 1.60
N ARG A 54 -0.77 21.64 0.43
CA ARG A 54 -1.22 20.87 -0.72
C ARG A 54 -1.05 19.37 -0.55
N GLN A 55 0.03 18.93 0.09
CA GLN A 55 0.24 17.51 0.43
C GLN A 55 -0.89 16.98 1.32
N ASP A 56 -1.19 17.71 2.40
CA ASP A 56 -2.27 17.35 3.33
C ASP A 56 -3.63 17.34 2.65
N TRP A 57 -3.90 18.32 1.77
CA TRP A 57 -5.13 18.38 0.98
C TRP A 57 -5.29 17.15 0.07
N CYS A 58 -4.25 16.74 -0.66
CA CYS A 58 -4.31 15.54 -1.50
C CYS A 58 -4.57 14.29 -0.66
N MET A 59 -3.82 14.11 0.44
CA MET A 59 -3.96 12.93 1.29
C MET A 59 -5.34 12.84 1.96
N HIS A 60 -5.92 13.98 2.34
CA HIS A 60 -7.29 14.03 2.86
C HIS A 60 -8.30 13.49 1.85
N TYR A 61 -8.29 14.01 0.62
CA TYR A 61 -9.24 13.58 -0.41
C TYR A 61 -9.00 12.17 -0.93
N ILE A 62 -7.76 11.70 -0.98
CA ILE A 62 -7.45 10.28 -1.24
C ILE A 62 -8.11 9.39 -0.16
N GLY A 63 -8.02 9.79 1.10
CA GLY A 63 -8.69 9.10 2.21
C GLY A 63 -10.21 9.08 2.05
N GLU A 64 -10.84 10.23 1.80
CA GLU A 64 -12.29 10.34 1.61
C GLU A 64 -12.78 9.49 0.43
N ILE A 65 -12.07 9.48 -0.69
CA ILE A 65 -12.44 8.69 -1.88
C ILE A 65 -12.37 7.19 -1.56
N ARG A 66 -11.29 6.72 -0.92
CA ARG A 66 -11.14 5.30 -0.56
C ARG A 66 -12.14 4.84 0.50
N GLU A 67 -12.56 5.73 1.40
CA GLU A 67 -13.68 5.45 2.29
C GLU A 67 -14.99 5.28 1.51
N LEU A 68 -15.26 6.12 0.52
CA LEU A 68 -16.44 5.98 -0.35
C LEU A 68 -16.42 4.68 -1.17
N GLU A 69 -15.25 4.22 -1.60
CA GLU A 69 -15.13 2.92 -2.29
C GLU A 69 -15.53 1.77 -1.38
N ILE A 70 -15.10 1.79 -0.12
CA ILE A 70 -15.49 0.80 0.89
C ILE A 70 -17.01 0.87 1.13
N GLU A 71 -17.58 2.07 1.24
CA GLU A 71 -19.03 2.27 1.37
C GLU A 71 -19.80 1.71 0.17
N GLN A 72 -19.33 1.93 -1.05
CA GLN A 72 -19.95 1.39 -2.26
C GLN A 72 -19.92 -0.15 -2.30
N VAL A 73 -18.80 -0.76 -1.89
CA VAL A 73 -18.70 -2.22 -1.76
C VAL A 73 -19.62 -2.71 -0.64
N ASP A 74 -19.76 -1.97 0.45
CA ASP A 74 -20.69 -2.28 1.53
C ASP A 74 -22.15 -2.23 1.07
N GLU A 75 -22.55 -1.19 0.34
CA GLU A 75 -23.89 -1.04 -0.23
C GLU A 75 -24.19 -2.16 -1.24
N ALA A 76 -23.25 -2.49 -2.12
CA ALA A 76 -23.40 -3.61 -3.03
C ALA A 76 -23.48 -4.96 -2.29
N THR A 77 -22.73 -5.12 -1.19
CA THR A 77 -22.80 -6.33 -0.33
C THR A 77 -24.14 -6.39 0.42
N ALA A 78 -24.64 -5.26 0.89
CA ALA A 78 -25.94 -5.14 1.53
C ALA A 78 -27.06 -5.45 0.54
N TYR A 79 -26.92 -4.98 -0.70
CA TYR A 79 -27.81 -5.33 -1.80
C TYR A 79 -27.75 -6.85 -2.02
N LEU A 80 -26.56 -7.45 -2.17
CA LEU A 80 -26.36 -8.91 -2.29
C LEU A 80 -27.04 -9.72 -1.18
N SER A 81 -27.04 -9.23 0.06
CA SER A 81 -27.59 -9.91 1.24
C SER A 81 -29.03 -9.50 1.60
N GLY A 82 -29.55 -8.44 0.98
CA GLY A 82 -30.73 -7.71 1.48
C GLY A 82 -32.09 -8.20 0.95
N PRO A 83 -33.14 -7.39 1.18
CA PRO A 83 -34.51 -7.68 0.79
C PRO A 83 -34.71 -7.97 -0.70
N TRP A 84 -34.01 -7.33 -1.62
CA TRP A 84 -34.41 -7.38 -3.04
C TRP A 84 -34.06 -8.72 -3.75
N TYR A 85 -33.53 -9.70 -3.00
CA TYR A 85 -32.61 -10.73 -3.47
C TYR A 85 -33.06 -12.19 -3.40
N SER A 86 -34.36 -12.50 -3.30
CA SER A 86 -34.77 -13.90 -3.50
C SER A 86 -34.54 -14.41 -4.93
N THR A 87 -33.89 -13.62 -5.80
CA THR A 87 -33.76 -13.82 -7.25
C THR A 87 -32.31 -13.85 -7.76
N SER A 88 -31.32 -13.31 -7.04
CA SER A 88 -29.99 -13.02 -7.65
C SER A 88 -28.89 -14.04 -7.35
N PHE A 89 -28.91 -14.75 -6.21
CA PHE A 89 -27.93 -15.81 -5.94
C PHE A 89 -27.99 -16.94 -6.97
N VAL A 90 -29.18 -17.19 -7.53
CA VAL A 90 -29.41 -18.21 -8.57
C VAL A 90 -29.12 -17.69 -9.99
N ARG A 91 -29.05 -16.36 -10.18
CA ARG A 91 -28.66 -15.79 -11.48
C ARG A 91 -27.19 -16.06 -11.82
N ILE A 92 -26.35 -16.34 -10.82
CA ILE A 92 -24.89 -16.42 -11.01
C ILE A 92 -24.40 -17.88 -11.13
N GLU A 93 -25.16 -18.88 -10.66
CA GLU A 93 -24.81 -20.29 -10.89
C GLU A 93 -25.23 -20.83 -12.26
N PHE A 94 -26.26 -20.25 -12.89
CA PHE A 94 -26.82 -20.76 -14.14
C PHE A 94 -26.58 -19.75 -15.26
N ASP A 95 -25.51 -19.99 -16.02
CA ASP A 95 -25.11 -19.24 -17.22
C ASP A 95 -26.13 -19.27 -18.37
N ASP A 96 -27.34 -19.79 -18.17
CA ASP A 96 -28.42 -19.76 -19.14
C ASP A 96 -29.78 -19.50 -18.47
N VAL A 97 -30.33 -18.32 -18.75
CA VAL A 97 -31.76 -17.97 -18.81
C VAL A 97 -32.68 -18.76 -17.86
N LEU A 98 -32.76 -18.33 -16.59
CA LEU A 98 -33.96 -18.59 -15.78
C LEU A 98 -34.70 -17.27 -15.48
N PRO A 99 -36.03 -17.23 -15.64
CA PRO A 99 -36.83 -16.06 -15.29
C PRO A 99 -36.70 -15.78 -13.78
N MET A 100 -36.91 -14.52 -13.39
CA MET A 100 -36.86 -14.06 -12.00
C MET A 100 -37.71 -14.93 -11.06
N CYS A 101 -37.11 -15.92 -10.39
CA CYS A 101 -37.79 -16.79 -9.44
C CYS A 101 -37.49 -16.36 -8.00
N PHE A 102 -38.53 -16.07 -7.23
CA PHE A 102 -38.43 -15.75 -5.81
C PHE A 102 -38.36 -17.05 -5.00
N TYR A 103 -37.17 -17.44 -4.52
CA TYR A 103 -37.02 -18.60 -3.64
C TYR A 103 -37.39 -18.27 -2.19
N SER A 104 -38.26 -19.09 -1.61
CA SER A 104 -38.66 -19.09 -0.20
C SER A 104 -37.67 -19.87 0.66
N ALA A 105 -37.69 -19.62 1.97
CA ALA A 105 -36.90 -20.39 2.94
C ALA A 105 -37.09 -21.92 2.81
N SER A 106 -38.29 -22.38 2.46
CA SER A 106 -38.57 -23.80 2.23
C SER A 106 -37.91 -24.36 0.98
N GLU A 107 -37.76 -23.56 -0.07
CA GLU A 107 -37.08 -23.98 -1.31
C GLU A 107 -35.57 -24.08 -1.07
N VAL A 108 -34.96 -23.09 -0.42
CA VAL A 108 -33.51 -23.11 -0.07
C VAL A 108 -33.18 -24.26 0.90
N ALA A 109 -34.09 -24.58 1.83
CA ALA A 109 -33.91 -25.72 2.74
C ALA A 109 -33.87 -27.08 2.03
N SER A 110 -34.43 -27.18 0.81
CA SER A 110 -34.42 -28.40 0.01
C SER A 110 -33.16 -28.57 -0.84
N TRP A 111 -32.29 -27.56 -0.91
CA TRP A 111 -31.10 -27.62 -1.75
C TRP A 111 -30.07 -28.61 -1.19
N PRO A 112 -29.43 -29.42 -2.06
CA PRO A 112 -28.41 -30.37 -1.65
C PRO A 112 -27.13 -29.67 -1.17
N ASN A 113 -26.82 -28.48 -1.70
CA ASN A 113 -25.75 -27.61 -1.24
C ASN A 113 -26.29 -26.19 -1.03
N PRO A 114 -26.44 -25.72 0.21
CA PRO A 114 -26.95 -24.38 0.50
C PRO A 114 -25.87 -23.29 0.50
N ALA A 115 -24.64 -23.60 0.06
CA ALA A 115 -23.56 -22.65 0.00
C ALA A 115 -23.44 -22.01 -1.39
N VAL A 116 -23.20 -20.70 -1.45
CA VAL A 116 -22.94 -19.95 -2.68
C VAL A 116 -21.57 -19.30 -2.61
N THR A 117 -20.83 -19.32 -3.71
CA THR A 117 -19.50 -18.71 -3.85
C THR A 117 -19.50 -17.78 -5.05
N LEU A 118 -19.25 -16.49 -4.81
CA LEU A 118 -19.20 -15.43 -5.82
C LEU A 118 -17.85 -14.73 -5.75
N SER A 119 -17.38 -14.23 -6.89
CA SER A 119 -16.16 -13.43 -6.92
C SER A 119 -16.17 -12.43 -8.08
N TRP A 120 -15.69 -11.22 -7.80
CA TRP A 120 -15.57 -10.13 -8.77
C TRP A 120 -14.14 -9.62 -8.82
N GLY A 121 -13.71 -9.28 -10.04
CA GLY A 121 -12.30 -9.04 -10.36
C GLY A 121 -11.53 -10.32 -10.66
N ASN A 122 -10.22 -10.19 -10.84
CA ASN A 122 -9.27 -11.24 -11.16
C ASN A 122 -8.06 -11.17 -10.21
N ALA A 123 -7.19 -12.18 -10.29
CA ALA A 123 -6.02 -12.31 -9.40
C ALA A 123 -5.12 -11.07 -9.34
N ASN A 124 -4.97 -10.35 -10.45
CA ASN A 124 -4.08 -9.21 -10.60
C ASN A 124 -4.80 -7.85 -10.60
N ASP A 125 -6.12 -7.82 -10.38
CA ASP A 125 -6.87 -6.56 -10.35
C ASP A 125 -6.56 -5.80 -9.05
N ALA A 126 -6.56 -4.47 -9.12
CA ALA A 126 -6.29 -3.58 -7.99
C ALA A 126 -7.34 -3.71 -6.87
N LEU A 127 -8.59 -4.02 -7.25
CA LEU A 127 -9.73 -4.18 -6.36
C LEU A 127 -10.45 -5.48 -6.71
N LYS A 128 -10.64 -6.36 -5.72
CA LYS A 128 -11.30 -7.65 -5.91
C LYS A 128 -12.11 -8.06 -4.69
N VAL A 129 -13.25 -8.70 -4.94
CA VAL A 129 -14.22 -9.08 -3.90
C VAL A 129 -14.57 -10.55 -4.03
N GLY A 130 -14.44 -11.30 -2.94
CA GLY A 130 -15.01 -12.62 -2.77
C GLY A 130 -16.22 -12.56 -1.83
N PHE A 131 -17.28 -13.27 -2.15
CA PHE A 131 -18.40 -13.47 -1.24
C PHE A 131 -18.76 -14.94 -1.19
N TRP A 132 -18.81 -15.48 0.02
CA TRP A 132 -19.32 -16.81 0.28
C TRP A 132 -20.51 -16.73 1.22
N GLY A 133 -21.56 -17.48 0.97
CA GLY A 133 -22.76 -17.47 1.80
C GLY A 133 -23.28 -18.87 2.07
N HIS A 134 -23.55 -19.20 3.33
CA HIS A 134 -24.29 -20.40 3.73
C HIS A 134 -25.73 -20.02 4.04
N LEU A 135 -26.63 -20.43 3.16
CA LEU A 135 -28.04 -19.99 3.11
C LEU A 135 -28.96 -20.85 3.97
N GLN A 136 -28.41 -21.60 4.94
CA GLN A 136 -29.16 -22.35 5.92
C GLN A 136 -28.75 -21.94 7.34
N THR A 137 -29.70 -22.01 8.27
CA THR A 137 -29.49 -21.68 9.68
C THR A 137 -28.85 -22.81 10.48
N LYS A 138 -28.69 -23.99 9.87
CA LYS A 138 -28.11 -25.19 10.47
C LYS A 138 -27.19 -25.87 9.46
N GLY A 139 -26.44 -26.88 9.94
CA GLY A 139 -25.70 -27.77 9.05
C GLY A 139 -24.49 -27.13 8.37
N PHE A 140 -23.95 -26.04 8.92
CA PHE A 140 -22.67 -25.50 8.44
C PHE A 140 -21.59 -26.59 8.52
N ARG A 141 -20.94 -26.85 7.39
CA ARG A 141 -19.89 -27.86 7.21
C ARG A 141 -18.71 -27.35 6.38
N ALA A 142 -18.76 -26.11 5.89
CA ALA A 142 -17.69 -25.57 5.06
C ALA A 142 -16.38 -25.52 5.86
N LYS A 143 -15.40 -26.29 5.38
CA LYS A 143 -14.06 -26.32 5.94
C LYS A 143 -13.14 -25.30 5.26
N GLN A 144 -13.40 -25.05 3.98
CA GLN A 144 -12.57 -24.24 3.10
C GLN A 144 -13.46 -23.48 2.12
N ILE A 145 -13.16 -22.21 1.91
CA ILE A 145 -13.76 -21.32 0.93
C ILE A 145 -12.65 -20.91 -0.01
N GLU A 146 -12.84 -21.15 -1.31
CA GLU A 146 -11.89 -20.74 -2.33
C GLU A 146 -12.58 -19.83 -3.34
N HIS A 147 -11.89 -18.76 -3.72
CA HIS A 147 -12.25 -17.92 -4.85
C HIS A 147 -11.13 -17.98 -5.90
N PRO A 148 -11.09 -19.02 -6.77
CA PRO A 148 -9.98 -19.26 -7.68
C PRO A 148 -9.68 -18.09 -8.63
N LYS A 149 -10.73 -17.39 -9.09
CA LYS A 149 -10.61 -16.25 -10.01
C LYS A 149 -9.78 -15.10 -9.45
N ILE A 150 -9.95 -14.81 -8.16
CA ILE A 150 -9.28 -13.72 -7.43
C ILE A 150 -8.09 -14.21 -6.60
N GLN A 151 -7.89 -15.53 -6.55
CA GLN A 151 -6.83 -16.23 -5.81
C GLN A 151 -6.78 -15.85 -4.32
N ILE A 152 -7.94 -15.96 -3.67
CA ILE A 152 -8.11 -15.82 -2.22
C ILE A 152 -8.74 -17.11 -1.68
N GLY A 153 -8.18 -17.64 -0.60
CA GLY A 153 -8.66 -18.81 0.12
C GLY A 153 -8.82 -18.53 1.61
N LEU A 154 -9.80 -19.18 2.24
CA LEU A 154 -10.07 -19.11 3.68
C LEU A 154 -10.46 -20.47 4.25
N ASP A 155 -9.86 -20.86 5.37
CA ASP A 155 -10.35 -21.98 6.18
C ASP A 155 -11.11 -21.44 7.38
N LEU A 156 -12.43 -21.57 7.35
CA LEU A 156 -13.27 -21.11 8.45
C LEU A 156 -13.29 -22.13 9.60
N PRO A 157 -13.07 -21.68 10.85
CA PRO A 157 -13.18 -22.55 12.01
C PRO A 157 -14.64 -22.98 12.26
N LYS A 158 -14.81 -24.16 12.87
CA LYS A 158 -16.13 -24.71 13.20
C LYS A 158 -16.90 -23.84 14.20
N SER A 159 -16.21 -23.01 14.99
CA SER A 159 -16.84 -22.03 15.89
C SER A 159 -17.70 -21.01 15.14
N ILE A 160 -17.40 -20.68 13.88
CA ILE A 160 -18.26 -19.79 13.07
C ILE A 160 -19.62 -20.45 12.81
N ALA A 161 -19.69 -21.77 12.75
CA ALA A 161 -20.97 -22.50 12.71
C ALA A 161 -21.84 -22.26 13.95
N GLN A 162 -21.25 -21.89 15.10
CA GLN A 162 -22.01 -21.56 16.30
C GLN A 162 -22.62 -20.16 16.21
N ALA A 163 -22.03 -19.25 15.43
CA ALA A 163 -22.63 -17.95 15.16
C ALA A 163 -23.97 -18.08 14.40
N SER A 164 -24.20 -19.17 13.64
CA SER A 164 -25.50 -19.43 13.00
C SER A 164 -26.53 -20.06 13.95
N ALA A 165 -26.12 -20.47 15.16
CA ALA A 165 -27.02 -21.06 16.15
C ALA A 165 -28.15 -20.12 16.59
N GLY A 166 -27.99 -18.80 16.38
CA GLY A 166 -29.04 -17.80 16.56
C GLY A 166 -30.14 -17.80 15.47
N GLY A 167 -30.10 -18.74 14.52
CA GLY A 167 -31.11 -18.84 13.45
C GLY A 167 -30.85 -17.89 12.27
N LEU A 168 -29.62 -17.38 12.14
CA LEU A 168 -29.17 -16.53 11.04
C LEU A 168 -28.39 -17.34 10.00
N CYS A 169 -28.56 -16.98 8.72
CA CYS A 169 -27.67 -17.43 7.67
C CYS A 169 -26.38 -16.62 7.73
N ILE A 170 -25.26 -17.18 7.27
CA ILE A 170 -23.93 -16.55 7.41
C ILE A 170 -23.34 -16.27 6.04
N GLY A 171 -22.72 -15.10 5.87
CA GLY A 171 -21.84 -14.78 4.77
C GLY A 171 -20.42 -14.49 5.25
N VAL A 172 -19.43 -14.71 4.39
CA VAL A 172 -18.07 -14.23 4.54
C VAL A 172 -17.72 -13.44 3.30
N ARG A 173 -17.31 -12.19 3.51
CA ARG A 173 -16.80 -11.33 2.45
C ARG A 173 -15.30 -11.19 2.59
N THR A 174 -14.60 -11.32 1.48
CA THR A 174 -13.22 -10.86 1.34
C THR A 174 -13.16 -9.69 0.38
N LEU A 175 -12.48 -8.64 0.77
CA LEU A 175 -12.20 -7.46 -0.06
C LEU A 175 -10.69 -7.27 -0.07
N TYR A 176 -10.09 -7.25 -1.25
CA TYR A 176 -8.69 -6.89 -1.40
C TYR A 176 -8.57 -5.61 -2.23
N THR A 177 -7.72 -4.71 -1.77
CA THR A 177 -7.35 -3.44 -2.38
C THR A 177 -5.82 -3.40 -2.53
N THR A 178 -5.28 -2.84 -3.61
CA THR A 178 -3.83 -2.56 -3.72
C THR A 178 -3.40 -1.38 -2.87
N PHE A 179 -4.34 -0.55 -2.47
CA PHE A 179 -4.11 0.53 -1.53
C PHE A 179 -4.33 0.09 -0.09
N ASP A 180 -3.73 0.85 0.82
CA ASP A 180 -3.98 0.75 2.25
C ASP A 180 -4.87 1.94 2.69
N SER A 181 -5.89 1.68 3.52
CA SER A 181 -6.78 2.71 4.07
C SER A 181 -6.27 3.30 5.39
N ALA A 182 -5.08 2.89 5.82
CA ALA A 182 -4.43 3.30 7.06
C ALA A 182 -3.16 4.14 6.79
N GLN A 183 -3.07 4.72 5.60
CA GLN A 183 -1.79 5.12 5.03
C GLN A 183 -1.24 6.30 5.82
N GLY A 184 -0.03 6.13 6.35
CA GLY A 184 0.65 7.17 7.12
C GLY A 184 0.10 7.40 8.53
N LYS A 185 -0.85 6.58 9.02
CA LYS A 185 -1.35 6.66 10.40
C LYS A 185 -0.40 5.99 11.39
N ASP A 186 0.17 4.84 11.04
CA ASP A 186 1.21 4.21 11.85
C ASP A 186 2.58 4.88 11.63
N PRO A 187 3.22 5.42 12.69
CA PRO A 187 4.49 6.13 12.55
C PRO A 187 5.71 5.21 12.37
N VAL A 188 5.58 3.89 12.61
CA VAL A 188 6.70 2.94 12.60
C VAL A 188 6.56 1.93 11.48
N GLN A 189 5.35 1.44 11.24
CA GLN A 189 5.06 0.40 10.25
C GLN A 189 4.39 0.99 9.01
N MET A 190 4.58 0.34 7.87
CA MET A 190 3.82 0.61 6.65
C MET A 190 3.30 -0.69 6.04
N SER A 191 2.12 -0.60 5.42
CA SER A 191 1.54 -1.65 4.59
C SER A 191 2.28 -1.72 3.26
N VAL A 192 2.41 -2.92 2.70
CA VAL A 192 3.04 -3.19 1.41
C VAL A 192 2.17 -4.19 0.65
N GLY A 193 1.86 -3.88 -0.61
CA GLY A 193 1.08 -4.78 -1.46
C GLY A 193 -0.41 -4.81 -1.12
N GLY A 194 -0.93 -3.70 -0.60
CA GLY A 194 -2.36 -3.53 -0.36
C GLY A 194 -2.88 -4.17 0.92
N MET A 195 -4.20 -4.33 1.00
CA MET A 195 -4.88 -4.79 2.20
C MET A 195 -5.95 -5.81 1.84
N ILE A 196 -6.06 -6.88 2.65
CA ILE A 196 -7.17 -7.83 2.58
C ILE A 196 -8.06 -7.68 3.82
N ARG A 197 -9.32 -7.31 3.61
CA ARG A 197 -10.35 -7.25 4.63
C ARG A 197 -11.23 -8.48 4.57
N VAL A 198 -11.45 -9.10 5.73
CA VAL A 198 -12.37 -10.23 5.87
C VAL A 198 -13.48 -9.85 6.84
N ASP A 199 -14.73 -9.89 6.38
CA ASP A 199 -15.91 -9.62 7.19
C ASP A 199 -16.76 -10.89 7.32
N LEU A 200 -17.19 -11.20 8.55
CA LEU A 200 -18.27 -12.16 8.81
C LEU A 200 -19.59 -11.40 8.81
N LEU A 201 -20.57 -11.90 8.06
CA LEU A 201 -21.82 -11.22 7.78
C LEU A 201 -23.01 -12.09 8.20
N GLY A 202 -24.04 -11.46 8.76
CA GLY A 202 -25.35 -12.07 8.94
C GLY A 202 -26.17 -11.85 7.67
N ILE A 203 -26.65 -12.94 7.06
CA ILE A 203 -27.56 -12.88 5.94
C ILE A 203 -29.00 -12.85 6.50
N PRO A 204 -29.78 -11.78 6.20
CA PRO A 204 -31.17 -11.65 6.59
C PRO A 204 -32.03 -12.89 6.28
N PRO A 205 -33.05 -13.19 7.11
CA PRO A 205 -33.97 -14.29 6.83
C PRO A 205 -34.67 -14.15 5.47
N PHE A 206 -34.71 -15.24 4.72
CA PHE A 206 -35.47 -15.31 3.46
C PHE A 206 -36.96 -15.01 3.67
N SER A 207 -37.62 -14.57 2.60
CA SER A 207 -39.06 -14.34 2.62
C SER A 207 -39.82 -15.64 2.91
N LYS A 208 -40.95 -15.51 3.60
CA LYS A 208 -41.83 -16.61 3.94
C LYS A 208 -43.19 -16.41 3.29
N LYS A 209 -43.75 -17.48 2.71
CA LYS A 209 -45.13 -17.48 2.23
C LYS A 209 -46.05 -17.83 3.40
N VAL A 210 -46.98 -16.94 3.71
CA VAL A 210 -48.02 -17.14 4.73
C VAL A 210 -49.38 -16.92 4.07
N LYS A 211 -50.11 -18.02 3.84
CA LYS A 211 -51.31 -18.01 2.98
C LYS A 211 -50.95 -17.48 1.58
N ASN A 212 -51.60 -16.39 1.14
CA ASN A 212 -51.37 -15.73 -0.14
C ASN A 212 -50.40 -14.54 -0.03
N TRP A 213 -49.79 -14.31 1.14
CA TRP A 213 -48.85 -13.20 1.36
C TRP A 213 -47.40 -13.70 1.38
N THR A 214 -46.52 -12.92 0.77
CA THR A 214 -45.07 -13.08 0.93
C THR A 214 -44.60 -12.04 1.95
N ILE A 215 -44.15 -12.49 3.12
CA ILE A 215 -43.70 -11.65 4.23
C ILE A 215 -42.18 -11.67 4.31
N ARG A 216 -41.58 -10.52 4.60
CA ARG A 216 -40.14 -10.33 4.72
C ARG A 216 -39.81 -9.30 5.81
N GLN A 217 -38.66 -9.50 6.46
CA GLN A 217 -38.05 -8.50 7.32
C GLN A 217 -37.27 -7.48 6.47
N VAL A 218 -37.57 -6.20 6.65
CA VAL A 218 -36.81 -5.10 6.05
C VAL A 218 -35.80 -4.63 7.11
N PRO A 219 -34.49 -4.57 6.80
CA PRO A 219 -33.50 -4.00 7.70
C PRO A 219 -33.81 -2.54 8.04
N THR A 220 -33.42 -2.10 9.23
CA THR A 220 -33.45 -0.68 9.58
C THR A 220 -32.49 0.09 8.65
N PRO A 221 -32.83 1.31 8.20
CA PRO A 221 -31.90 2.15 7.46
C PRO A 221 -30.56 2.30 8.19
N GLY A 222 -29.45 2.13 7.49
CA GLY A 222 -28.08 2.12 8.05
C GLY A 222 -27.67 0.81 8.71
N GLN A 223 -28.52 -0.22 8.69
CA GLN A 223 -28.23 -1.59 9.17
C GLN A 223 -28.48 -2.64 8.10
N GLU A 224 -28.36 -2.26 6.83
CA GLU A 224 -28.57 -3.14 5.69
C GLU A 224 -27.51 -4.24 5.62
N LEU A 225 -26.28 -3.95 6.08
CA LEU A 225 -25.19 -4.91 6.20
C LEU A 225 -24.92 -5.28 7.67
N LEU A 226 -25.37 -6.46 8.09
CA LEU A 226 -25.13 -6.97 9.44
C LEU A 226 -23.75 -7.62 9.54
N ARG A 227 -22.77 -6.95 10.16
CA ARG A 227 -21.47 -7.55 10.48
C ARG A 227 -21.53 -8.28 11.82
N LEU A 228 -20.98 -9.50 11.85
CA LEU A 228 -20.91 -10.33 13.04
C LEU A 228 -19.50 -10.30 13.62
N PRO A 229 -19.34 -10.18 14.95
CA PRO A 229 -18.02 -10.18 15.57
C PRO A 229 -17.36 -11.56 15.49
N TYR A 230 -16.04 -11.57 15.33
CA TYR A 230 -15.22 -12.77 15.45
C TYR A 230 -13.95 -12.51 16.28
N PRO A 231 -13.72 -13.28 17.37
CA PRO A 231 -14.61 -14.29 17.96
C PRO A 231 -15.90 -13.66 18.53
N ASN A 232 -17.00 -14.41 18.55
CA ASN A 232 -18.23 -13.94 19.20
C ASN A 232 -18.09 -14.05 20.72
N THR A 233 -17.94 -12.90 21.39
CA THR A 233 -17.78 -12.81 22.85
C THR A 233 -19.11 -12.76 23.60
N GLU A 234 -20.23 -12.48 22.94
CA GLU A 234 -21.55 -12.28 23.57
C GLU A 234 -22.17 -13.59 24.10
N HIS A 235 -21.76 -14.74 23.56
CA HIS A 235 -22.20 -16.07 24.03
C HIS A 235 -21.14 -16.78 24.90
N SER A 236 -20.09 -16.08 25.30
CA SER A 236 -19.08 -16.60 26.22
C SER A 236 -19.61 -16.56 27.66
N THR A 237 -20.37 -17.59 28.06
CA THR A 237 -20.64 -17.82 29.49
C THR A 237 -19.30 -18.08 30.19
N ALA A 238 -19.07 -17.40 31.31
CA ALA A 238 -17.83 -17.34 32.11
C ALA A 238 -17.22 -18.69 32.60
N SER A 239 -17.73 -19.82 32.13
CA SER A 239 -17.36 -21.16 32.59
C SER A 239 -16.66 -22.03 31.52
N THR A 240 -16.53 -21.56 30.28
CA THR A 240 -15.70 -22.23 29.27
C THR A 240 -15.02 -21.16 28.42
N ALA A 241 -13.72 -20.94 28.63
CA ALA A 241 -12.88 -20.26 27.67
C ALA A 241 -12.89 -21.10 26.39
N ILE A 242 -13.79 -20.80 25.45
CA ILE A 242 -13.72 -21.37 24.11
C ILE A 242 -12.43 -20.79 23.52
N ALA A 243 -11.39 -21.64 23.43
CA ALA A 243 -10.16 -21.28 22.75
C ALA A 243 -10.53 -20.82 21.34
N VAL A 244 -10.20 -19.56 21.03
CA VAL A 244 -10.50 -18.96 19.73
C VAL A 244 -9.79 -19.80 18.67
N GLN A 245 -10.57 -20.46 17.80
CA GLN A 245 -10.01 -21.26 16.73
C GLN A 245 -9.54 -20.32 15.61
N PRO A 246 -8.29 -20.40 15.15
CA PRO A 246 -7.83 -19.50 14.11
C PRO A 246 -8.47 -19.81 12.75
N CYS A 247 -8.69 -18.77 11.95
CA CYS A 247 -9.01 -18.85 10.54
C CYS A 247 -7.71 -18.85 9.74
N ARG A 248 -7.57 -19.73 8.75
CA ARG A 248 -6.50 -19.61 7.76
C ARG A 248 -6.94 -18.66 6.67
N ILE A 249 -6.05 -17.78 6.22
CA ILE A 249 -6.24 -16.91 5.06
C ILE A 249 -5.05 -17.12 4.13
N ASP A 250 -5.30 -17.22 2.83
CA ASP A 250 -4.26 -17.15 1.81
C ASP A 250 -4.68 -16.25 0.64
N TYR A 251 -3.71 -15.52 0.08
CA TYR A 251 -3.93 -14.72 -1.12
C TYR A 251 -2.65 -14.54 -1.94
N LYS A 252 -2.82 -14.33 -3.24
CA LYS A 252 -1.71 -13.95 -4.13
C LYS A 252 -1.34 -12.48 -3.95
N VAL A 253 -0.06 -12.23 -3.70
CA VAL A 253 0.56 -10.91 -3.63
C VAL A 253 0.90 -10.41 -5.04
N PRO A 254 0.69 -9.12 -5.36
CA PRO A 254 1.02 -8.57 -6.67
C PRO A 254 2.49 -8.76 -7.05
N GLY A 255 2.75 -8.90 -8.35
CA GLY A 255 4.07 -9.21 -8.88
C GLY A 255 5.11 -8.09 -8.71
N HIS A 256 4.68 -6.85 -8.47
CA HIS A 256 5.55 -5.68 -8.31
C HIS A 256 5.97 -5.44 -6.84
N ILE A 257 5.54 -6.30 -5.91
CA ILE A 257 5.78 -6.11 -4.48
C ILE A 257 7.03 -6.87 -4.03
N LEU A 258 7.95 -6.17 -3.38
CA LEU A 258 9.13 -6.75 -2.74
C LEU A 258 8.72 -7.41 -1.42
N VAL A 259 8.59 -8.73 -1.42
CA VAL A 259 8.25 -9.51 -0.22
C VAL A 259 9.52 -10.05 0.42
N ALA A 260 9.71 -9.78 1.71
CA ALA A 260 10.81 -10.36 2.48
C ALA A 260 10.69 -11.88 2.58
N LYS A 261 11.81 -12.59 2.76
CA LYS A 261 11.81 -14.06 2.91
C LYS A 261 10.88 -14.55 4.03
N ASN A 262 10.84 -13.80 5.13
CA ASN A 262 9.93 -14.02 6.25
C ASN A 262 9.05 -12.76 6.38
N PRO A 263 7.90 -12.69 5.68
CA PRO A 263 7.05 -11.51 5.76
C PRO A 263 6.34 -11.42 7.11
N THR A 264 6.03 -10.21 7.53
CA THR A 264 5.18 -9.94 8.70
C THR A 264 3.79 -9.61 8.22
N ILE A 265 2.79 -10.31 8.74
CA ILE A 265 1.38 -9.99 8.51
C ILE A 265 0.84 -9.35 9.77
N SER A 266 0.16 -8.22 9.61
CA SER A 266 -0.48 -7.49 10.69
C SER A 266 -1.91 -7.15 10.34
N TRP A 267 -2.77 -6.98 11.34
CA TRP A 267 -4.09 -6.39 11.20
C TRP A 267 -4.11 -4.93 11.66
N TRP A 268 -4.97 -4.13 11.06
CA TRP A 268 -5.12 -2.72 11.42
C TRP A 268 -5.98 -2.57 12.68
N ASP A 269 -5.39 -2.03 13.75
CA ASP A 269 -6.12 -1.63 14.96
C ASP A 269 -6.51 -0.16 14.88
N ALA A 270 -7.77 0.08 14.54
CA ALA A 270 -8.30 1.44 14.43
C ALA A 270 -8.35 2.19 15.80
N GLN A 271 -8.31 1.49 16.94
CA GLN A 271 -8.36 2.16 18.25
C GLN A 271 -7.00 2.74 18.63
N SER A 272 -5.92 2.00 18.35
CA SER A 272 -4.55 2.46 18.60
C SER A 272 -3.91 3.16 17.41
N GLU A 273 -4.56 3.13 16.25
CA GLU A 273 -4.03 3.57 14.96
C GLU A 273 -2.67 2.92 14.64
N ARG A 274 -2.58 1.60 14.87
CA ARG A 274 -1.36 0.82 14.63
C ARG A 274 -1.62 -0.52 13.98
N TRP A 275 -0.59 -1.01 13.30
CA TRP A 275 -0.53 -2.39 12.84
C TRP A 275 -0.17 -3.33 13.99
N SER A 276 -0.96 -4.40 14.15
CA SER A 276 -0.77 -5.39 15.21
C SER A 276 -0.59 -6.80 14.64
N THR A 277 0.37 -7.54 15.18
CA THR A 277 0.59 -8.96 14.89
C THR A 277 -0.15 -9.88 15.86
N GLU A 278 -0.90 -9.31 16.82
CA GLU A 278 -1.58 -10.07 17.87
C GLU A 278 -2.58 -11.07 17.28
N GLY A 279 -2.46 -12.34 17.67
CA GLY A 279 -3.36 -13.39 17.22
C GLY A 279 -3.09 -13.89 15.80
N ILE A 280 -1.97 -13.48 15.16
CA ILE A 280 -1.50 -14.00 13.88
C ILE A 280 -0.35 -14.99 14.10
N ASN A 281 -0.37 -16.12 13.41
CA ASN A 281 0.71 -17.11 13.46
C ASN A 281 0.81 -17.92 12.15
N GLU A 282 1.80 -18.81 12.08
CA GLU A 282 2.02 -19.75 10.96
C GLU A 282 2.06 -19.05 9.58
N ILE A 283 2.76 -17.91 9.51
CA ILE A 283 2.94 -17.17 8.27
C ILE A 283 3.87 -17.97 7.34
N ALA A 284 3.38 -18.29 6.15
CA ALA A 284 4.12 -18.96 5.10
C ALA A 284 4.08 -18.14 3.81
N TRP A 285 5.25 -17.98 3.19
CA TRP A 285 5.44 -17.31 1.90
C TRP A 285 5.91 -18.30 0.85
N GLU A 286 5.14 -18.44 -0.22
CA GLU A 286 5.47 -19.29 -1.37
C GLU A 286 5.90 -18.43 -2.55
N LEU A 287 7.20 -18.44 -2.85
CA LEU A 287 7.79 -17.58 -3.87
C LEU A 287 7.28 -17.91 -5.30
N GLU A 288 7.12 -19.19 -5.63
CA GLU A 288 6.75 -19.64 -6.98
C GLU A 288 5.33 -19.21 -7.37
N THR A 289 4.38 -19.33 -6.44
CA THR A 289 2.97 -18.94 -6.66
C THR A 289 2.68 -17.50 -6.25
N ARG A 290 3.65 -16.84 -5.59
CA ARG A 290 3.52 -15.55 -4.90
C ARG A 290 2.34 -15.50 -3.92
N LYS A 291 2.10 -16.61 -3.21
CA LYS A 291 1.04 -16.69 -2.21
C LYS A 291 1.59 -16.50 -0.82
N VAL A 292 0.92 -15.66 -0.04
CA VAL A 292 1.10 -15.62 1.41
C VAL A 292 -0.07 -16.33 2.07
N SER A 293 0.22 -17.09 3.12
CA SER A 293 -0.80 -17.72 3.95
C SER A 293 -0.47 -17.56 5.43
N PHE A 294 -1.49 -17.41 6.26
CA PHE A 294 -1.33 -17.21 7.69
C PHE A 294 -2.60 -17.63 8.43
N PHE A 295 -2.47 -17.83 9.74
CA PHE A 295 -3.58 -18.11 10.63
C PHE A 295 -3.85 -16.89 11.51
N THR A 296 -5.12 -16.58 11.74
CA THR A 296 -5.54 -15.42 12.54
C THR A 296 -6.69 -15.77 13.48
N ALA A 297 -6.62 -15.28 14.72
CA ALA A 297 -7.69 -15.40 15.71
C ALA A 297 -8.82 -14.37 15.52
N ARG A 298 -8.72 -13.47 14.54
CA ARG A 298 -9.67 -12.36 14.31
C ARG A 298 -10.03 -12.27 12.83
N LEU A 299 -11.17 -11.67 12.52
CA LEU A 299 -11.51 -11.24 11.16
C LEU A 299 -11.42 -9.72 11.12
N ALA A 300 -10.51 -9.20 10.30
CA ALA A 300 -10.11 -7.81 10.29
C ALA A 300 -9.58 -7.41 8.90
N ALA A 301 -8.97 -6.23 8.81
CA ALA A 301 -8.18 -5.81 7.66
C ALA A 301 -6.71 -6.14 7.91
N PHE A 302 -6.10 -6.92 7.02
CA PHE A 302 -4.75 -7.45 7.12
C PHE A 302 -3.87 -6.92 5.99
N SER A 303 -2.57 -6.81 6.25
CA SER A 303 -1.57 -6.48 5.22
C SER A 303 -0.22 -7.12 5.53
N ILE A 304 0.62 -7.26 4.51
CA ILE A 304 2.07 -7.42 4.69
C ILE A 304 2.59 -6.08 5.20
N THR A 305 3.23 -6.09 6.36
CA THR A 305 3.76 -4.89 7.00
C THR A 305 5.26 -4.99 7.15
N GLN A 306 5.91 -3.83 7.10
CA GLN A 306 7.33 -3.71 7.38
C GLN A 306 7.62 -2.36 8.05
N GLU A 307 8.75 -2.29 8.74
CA GLU A 307 9.26 -1.05 9.30
C GLU A 307 9.51 -0.02 8.19
N ARG A 308 9.11 1.23 8.44
CA ARG A 308 9.33 2.34 7.51
C ARG A 308 10.81 2.62 7.26
N HIS A 309 11.64 2.37 8.26
CA HIS A 309 13.08 2.64 8.24
C HIS A 309 13.92 1.42 7.83
N LEU A 310 13.31 0.38 7.26
CA LEU A 310 13.97 -0.89 6.95
C LEU A 310 15.18 -0.76 6.01
N ASP A 311 15.21 0.27 5.16
CA ASP A 311 16.30 0.56 4.22
C ASP A 311 17.30 1.61 4.73
N LEU A 312 17.08 2.12 5.95
CA LEU A 312 17.89 3.11 6.63
C LEU A 312 18.73 2.46 7.75
N PRO A 313 19.84 3.09 8.17
CA PRO A 313 20.52 4.20 7.49
C PRO A 313 21.24 3.73 6.22
N TYR A 314 21.42 4.62 5.25
CA TYR A 314 22.24 4.33 4.08
C TYR A 314 23.70 4.12 4.48
N LYS A 315 24.29 3.00 4.06
CA LYS A 315 25.68 2.63 4.39
C LYS A 315 26.68 3.50 3.63
N HIS A 316 26.38 3.78 2.37
CA HIS A 316 27.24 4.55 1.47
C HIS A 316 26.41 5.12 0.31
N TRP A 317 26.83 6.26 -0.25
CA TRP A 317 26.33 6.76 -1.54
C TRP A 317 27.45 7.47 -2.32
N VAL A 318 27.31 7.47 -3.66
CA VAL A 318 28.21 8.13 -4.62
C VAL A 318 27.39 8.74 -5.75
N MET A 319 27.70 9.98 -6.13
CA MET A 319 27.26 10.62 -7.36
C MET A 319 28.44 10.68 -8.33
N ARG A 320 28.22 10.28 -9.58
CA ARG A 320 29.22 10.36 -10.66
C ARG A 320 28.60 11.02 -11.89
N PRO A 321 29.24 12.06 -12.48
CA PRO A 321 28.80 12.59 -13.75
C PRO A 321 28.99 11.55 -14.85
N LEU A 322 27.96 11.32 -15.65
CA LEU A 322 28.02 10.43 -16.82
C LEU A 322 28.26 11.23 -18.10
N GLU A 323 27.45 12.27 -18.29
CA GLU A 323 27.40 13.16 -19.45
C GLU A 323 27.04 14.58 -18.98
N PRO A 324 27.15 15.62 -19.82
CA PRO A 324 26.69 16.95 -19.45
C PRO A 324 25.24 16.90 -18.95
N GLN A 325 25.01 17.40 -17.72
CA GLN A 325 23.70 17.43 -17.06
C GLN A 325 23.09 16.05 -16.76
N VAL A 326 23.89 14.97 -16.79
CA VAL A 326 23.46 13.62 -16.41
C VAL A 326 24.39 13.07 -15.34
N VAL A 327 23.81 12.69 -14.21
CA VAL A 327 24.53 12.17 -13.03
C VAL A 327 23.96 10.80 -12.65
N GLU A 328 24.84 9.87 -12.32
CA GLU A 328 24.45 8.59 -11.72
C GLU A 328 24.61 8.66 -10.20
N LEU A 329 23.53 8.40 -9.47
CA LEU A 329 23.52 8.28 -8.02
C LEU A 329 23.43 6.81 -7.63
N HIS A 330 24.47 6.30 -6.98
CA HIS A 330 24.50 4.98 -6.37
C HIS A 330 24.27 5.10 -4.86
N ILE A 331 23.35 4.32 -4.32
CA ILE A 331 23.02 4.27 -2.88
C ILE A 331 23.10 2.82 -2.41
N GLN A 332 23.95 2.57 -1.43
CA GLN A 332 23.94 1.33 -0.66
C GLN A 332 22.99 1.48 0.52
N ALA A 333 21.76 1.01 0.36
CA ALA A 333 20.78 0.89 1.43
C ALA A 333 21.05 -0.36 2.30
N ALA A 334 20.23 -0.56 3.33
CA ALA A 334 20.38 -1.71 4.22
C ALA A 334 20.18 -3.05 3.47
N ARG A 335 19.13 -3.15 2.65
CA ARG A 335 18.74 -4.37 1.90
C ARG A 335 19.20 -4.38 0.44
N TYR A 336 19.26 -3.22 -0.22
CA TYR A 336 19.48 -3.14 -1.67
C TYR A 336 20.60 -2.16 -2.03
N GLU A 337 21.22 -2.40 -3.19
CA GLU A 337 22.07 -1.43 -3.88
C GLU A 337 21.24 -0.80 -5.01
N LEU A 338 21.03 0.51 -4.91
CA LEU A 338 20.18 1.27 -5.81
C LEU A 338 21.05 2.12 -6.72
N SER A 339 20.68 2.17 -7.99
CA SER A 339 21.34 3.03 -8.96
C SER A 339 20.29 3.86 -9.68
N PHE A 340 20.45 5.17 -9.64
CA PHE A 340 19.58 6.14 -10.27
C PHE A 340 20.35 6.93 -11.31
N VAL A 341 19.67 7.33 -12.38
CA VAL A 341 20.19 8.33 -13.31
C VAL A 341 19.31 9.57 -13.23
N ILE A 342 19.94 10.69 -12.90
CA ILE A 342 19.36 12.02 -12.76
C ILE A 342 19.73 12.81 -14.02
N SER A 343 18.73 13.35 -14.72
CA SER A 343 18.90 14.25 -15.86
C SER A 343 17.91 15.42 -15.80
N GLN A 344 17.94 16.31 -16.79
CA GLN A 344 16.94 17.38 -16.92
C GLN A 344 15.51 16.84 -17.15
N ASP A 345 15.39 15.65 -17.74
CA ASP A 345 14.10 15.01 -18.01
C ASP A 345 13.50 14.35 -16.76
N GLY A 346 14.31 14.17 -15.70
CA GLY A 346 13.90 13.61 -14.42
C GLY A 346 14.82 12.50 -13.91
N LEU A 347 14.22 11.58 -13.15
CA LEU A 347 14.88 10.48 -12.48
C LEU A 347 14.46 9.15 -13.10
N ARG A 348 15.40 8.24 -13.28
CA ARG A 348 15.10 6.84 -13.63
C ARG A 348 15.86 5.86 -12.76
N LEU A 349 15.21 4.76 -12.40
CA LEU A 349 15.84 3.64 -11.71
C LEU A 349 16.61 2.78 -12.73
N LYS A 350 17.91 2.56 -12.48
CA LYS A 350 18.79 1.68 -13.28
C LYS A 350 19.00 0.31 -12.63
N GLY A 351 18.89 0.22 -11.31
CA GLY A 351 18.98 -1.03 -10.58
C GLY A 351 18.51 -0.89 -9.12
N PRO A 352 18.21 -2.00 -8.43
CA PRO A 352 18.61 -3.38 -8.76
C PRO A 352 17.73 -4.03 -9.84
N ASN A 353 18.30 -4.99 -10.57
CA ASN A 353 17.56 -5.73 -11.59
C ASN A 353 16.71 -6.83 -10.94
N LEU A 354 15.52 -6.43 -10.46
CA LEU A 354 14.54 -7.32 -9.85
C LEU A 354 13.29 -7.42 -10.73
N PRO A 355 12.65 -8.60 -10.83
CA PRO A 355 11.38 -8.77 -11.54
C PRO A 355 10.29 -7.80 -11.07
N GLU A 356 10.25 -7.54 -9.76
CA GLU A 356 9.26 -6.68 -9.10
C GLU A 356 9.36 -5.22 -9.54
N LEU A 357 10.56 -4.77 -9.91
CA LEU A 357 10.83 -3.37 -10.24
C LEU A 357 10.79 -3.08 -11.75
N GLN A 358 10.50 -4.08 -12.60
CA GLN A 358 10.55 -3.90 -14.06
C GLN A 358 9.58 -2.84 -14.57
N GLU A 359 8.37 -2.75 -14.01
CA GLU A 359 7.35 -1.74 -14.40
C GLU A 359 7.68 -0.34 -13.85
N VAL A 360 8.53 -0.25 -12.82
CA VAL A 360 9.08 1.03 -12.34
C VAL A 360 10.24 1.48 -13.23
N MET A 361 11.08 0.53 -13.67
CA MET A 361 12.27 0.80 -14.48
C MET A 361 11.95 1.05 -15.96
N TYR A 362 10.90 0.43 -16.49
CA TYR A 362 10.60 0.40 -17.92
C TYR A 362 9.11 0.61 -18.20
N GLU A 363 8.81 1.26 -19.32
CA GLU A 363 7.46 1.43 -19.85
C GLU A 363 7.29 0.73 -21.21
N PRO A 364 6.05 0.36 -21.60
CA PRO A 364 5.79 -0.20 -22.92
C PRO A 364 6.18 0.77 -24.03
N GLY A 365 6.99 0.31 -24.98
CA GLY A 365 7.44 1.09 -26.12
C GLY A 365 8.64 0.45 -26.79
N VAL A 366 8.82 0.67 -28.09
CA VAL A 366 10.04 0.24 -28.79
C VAL A 366 11.12 1.25 -28.42
N GLY A 367 12.19 0.78 -27.78
CA GLY A 367 13.36 1.62 -27.50
C GLY A 367 13.76 2.39 -28.75
N GLU A 368 13.99 3.71 -28.61
CA GLU A 368 14.37 4.55 -29.74
C GLU A 368 15.59 3.97 -30.46
N ALA A 369 15.61 4.12 -31.78
CA ALA A 369 16.71 3.71 -32.65
C ALA A 369 17.97 4.55 -32.33
N GLY A 370 18.65 4.21 -31.24
CA GLY A 370 19.71 5.04 -30.67
C GLY A 370 20.45 4.51 -29.43
N GLY A 371 20.09 3.34 -28.88
CA GLY A 371 21.04 2.57 -28.04
C GLY A 371 20.78 2.44 -26.53
N LEU A 372 19.54 2.60 -26.06
CA LEU A 372 19.17 2.21 -24.68
C LEU A 372 17.85 1.43 -24.67
N SER A 373 17.78 0.32 -25.41
CA SER A 373 16.71 -0.66 -25.26
C SER A 373 16.88 -1.38 -23.91
N GLY A 374 15.86 -1.32 -23.06
CA GLY A 374 15.78 -2.15 -21.86
C GLY A 374 15.67 -3.65 -22.21
N PRO A 375 15.62 -4.53 -21.20
CA PRO A 375 15.26 -5.93 -21.39
C PRO A 375 14.00 -6.00 -22.28
N SER A 376 13.99 -6.94 -23.23
CA SER A 376 12.86 -7.20 -24.14
C SER A 376 12.38 -6.01 -24.99
N GLY A 377 13.23 -5.00 -25.24
CA GLY A 377 12.93 -3.90 -26.17
C GLY A 377 12.09 -2.77 -25.59
N ARG A 378 11.86 -2.77 -24.26
CA ARG A 378 11.11 -1.74 -23.53
C ARG A 378 11.92 -0.44 -23.37
N ARG A 379 11.23 0.69 -23.20
CA ARG A 379 11.87 2.01 -23.01
C ARG A 379 12.14 2.25 -21.51
N PRO A 380 13.32 2.80 -21.14
CA PRO A 380 13.55 3.25 -19.77
C PRO A 380 12.52 4.30 -19.35
N ARG A 381 11.94 4.12 -18.17
CA ARG A 381 10.89 4.99 -17.62
C ARG A 381 11.55 6.14 -16.85
N VAL A 382 11.25 7.37 -17.24
CA VAL A 382 11.71 8.59 -16.56
C VAL A 382 10.53 9.20 -15.81
N ARG A 383 10.73 9.57 -14.55
CA ARG A 383 9.70 10.12 -13.66
C ARG A 383 10.27 11.31 -12.88
N SER A 384 9.38 12.13 -12.33
CA SER A 384 9.81 13.13 -11.34
C SER A 384 10.35 12.45 -10.08
N PRO A 385 11.23 13.09 -9.29
CA PRO A 385 11.78 12.48 -8.08
C PRO A 385 10.73 11.93 -7.11
N ALA A 386 9.71 12.71 -6.76
CA ALA A 386 8.69 12.27 -5.80
C ALA A 386 7.83 11.13 -6.35
N THR A 387 7.48 11.20 -7.64
CA THR A 387 6.71 10.13 -8.30
C THR A 387 7.47 8.81 -8.26
N LEU A 388 8.75 8.79 -8.62
CA LEU A 388 9.56 7.57 -8.58
C LEU A 388 9.72 7.04 -7.15
N LEU A 389 10.01 7.92 -6.18
CA LEU A 389 10.17 7.49 -4.78
C LEU A 389 8.86 6.95 -4.20
N ASN A 390 7.72 7.50 -4.59
CA ASN A 390 6.41 6.98 -4.20
C ASN A 390 6.13 5.61 -4.85
N GLU A 391 6.41 5.43 -6.14
CA GLU A 391 6.29 4.11 -6.80
C GLU A 391 7.17 3.04 -6.14
N LEU A 392 8.41 3.40 -5.76
CA LEU A 392 9.30 2.49 -5.03
C LEU A 392 8.77 2.15 -3.64
N ARG A 393 8.20 3.14 -2.94
CA ARG A 393 7.56 2.92 -1.64
C ARG A 393 6.40 1.94 -1.76
N GLU A 394 5.54 2.05 -2.77
CA GLU A 394 4.43 1.13 -3.02
C GLU A 394 4.93 -0.30 -3.34
N CYS A 395 6.10 -0.43 -3.98
CA CYS A 395 6.78 -1.72 -4.15
C CYS A 395 7.37 -2.30 -2.85
N GLY A 396 7.40 -1.56 -1.74
CA GLY A 396 8.01 -1.98 -0.47
C GLY A 396 9.47 -1.53 -0.29
N LEU A 397 9.95 -0.57 -1.08
CA LEU A 397 11.25 0.07 -0.93
C LEU A 397 11.06 1.54 -0.51
N ASN A 398 11.04 1.81 0.80
CA ASN A 398 10.78 3.16 1.30
C ASN A 398 12.06 4.01 1.35
N LEU A 399 12.16 4.95 0.42
CA LEU A 399 13.26 5.92 0.33
C LEU A 399 12.81 7.35 0.68
N MET A 400 11.65 7.46 1.33
CA MET A 400 11.05 8.73 1.75
C MET A 400 11.02 8.80 3.29
N PRO A 401 12.20 8.93 3.95
CA PRO A 401 12.26 9.06 5.39
C PRO A 401 11.56 10.35 5.85
N LYS A 402 10.91 10.25 7.01
CA LYS A 402 10.44 11.39 7.82
C LYS A 402 11.36 11.55 9.02
N ASP A 403 11.36 12.75 9.62
CA ASP A 403 12.15 13.02 10.82
C ASP A 403 11.80 12.07 11.97
N SER A 404 10.52 11.66 12.09
CA SER A 404 10.06 10.66 13.07
C SER A 404 10.70 9.27 12.88
N ASP A 405 11.19 8.95 11.67
CA ASP A 405 11.85 7.67 11.43
C ASP A 405 13.23 7.62 12.15
N ALA A 406 13.82 8.78 12.49
CA ALA A 406 15.08 8.86 13.24
C ALA A 406 14.95 8.31 14.68
N ASP A 407 13.77 8.41 15.30
CA ASP A 407 13.51 7.89 16.66
C ASP A 407 13.70 6.36 16.75
N SER A 408 13.60 5.67 15.61
CA SER A 408 13.82 4.21 15.52
C SER A 408 15.26 3.82 15.19
N LEU A 409 16.15 4.80 14.91
CA LEU A 409 17.52 4.56 14.47
C LEU A 409 18.52 4.89 15.58
N GLU A 410 19.15 3.86 16.15
CA GLU A 410 20.15 4.03 17.20
C GLU A 410 21.38 4.81 16.70
N GLY A 411 21.72 5.90 17.40
CA GLY A 411 22.90 6.71 17.10
C GLY A 411 22.74 7.70 15.93
N TYR A 412 21.50 7.93 15.48
CA TYR A 412 21.18 8.91 14.45
C TYR A 412 20.28 10.02 15.02
N SER A 413 20.55 11.26 14.61
CA SER A 413 19.74 12.44 14.91
C SER A 413 19.20 13.06 13.62
N VAL A 414 18.09 13.79 13.75
CA VAL A 414 17.56 14.62 12.66
C VAL A 414 18.59 15.70 12.33
N LYS A 415 18.91 15.84 11.04
CA LYS A 415 19.89 16.83 10.57
C LYS A 415 19.30 18.24 10.64
N ASN A 416 20.17 19.22 10.86
CA ASN A 416 19.77 20.62 10.75
C ASN A 416 19.31 20.97 9.31
N GLN A 417 18.06 21.43 9.19
CA GLN A 417 17.39 21.66 7.91
C GLN A 417 18.06 22.75 7.05
N GLU A 418 18.47 23.87 7.64
CA GLU A 418 19.13 24.97 6.92
C GLU A 418 20.47 24.52 6.33
N THR A 419 21.25 23.81 7.13
CA THR A 419 22.54 23.27 6.71
C THR A 419 22.37 22.24 5.60
N GLN A 420 21.36 21.37 5.71
CA GLN A 420 21.04 20.37 4.70
C GLN A 420 20.61 21.02 3.37
N ALA A 421 19.72 22.01 3.41
CA ALA A 421 19.27 22.75 2.24
C ALA A 421 20.45 23.45 1.53
N ARG A 422 21.35 24.07 2.30
CA ARG A 422 22.55 24.70 1.74
C ARG A 422 23.49 23.67 1.08
N ALA A 423 23.74 22.55 1.76
CA ALA A 423 24.56 21.47 1.21
C ALA A 423 23.98 20.91 -0.10
N TYR A 424 22.65 20.77 -0.20
CA TYR A 424 21.99 20.31 -1.43
C TYR A 424 22.11 21.33 -2.57
N SER A 425 21.97 22.62 -2.27
CA SER A 425 22.22 23.70 -3.24
C SER A 425 23.65 23.63 -3.77
N ASP A 426 24.64 23.59 -2.89
CA ASP A 426 26.06 23.54 -3.27
C ASP A 426 26.39 22.25 -4.05
N LEU A 427 25.84 21.10 -3.65
CA LEU A 427 26.00 19.83 -4.37
C LEU A 427 25.42 19.90 -5.79
N SER A 428 24.26 20.55 -5.97
CA SER A 428 23.61 20.64 -7.27
C SER A 428 24.44 21.41 -8.31
N GLU A 429 25.23 22.39 -7.87
CA GLU A 429 26.10 23.19 -8.75
C GLU A 429 27.31 22.40 -9.26
N ILE A 430 27.79 21.44 -8.49
CA ILE A 430 29.06 20.74 -8.76
C ILE A 430 28.89 19.26 -9.16
N ALA A 431 27.71 18.67 -8.96
CA ALA A 431 27.44 17.25 -9.21
C ALA A 431 27.67 16.82 -10.67
N ALA A 432 27.56 17.75 -11.62
CA ALA A 432 27.81 17.48 -13.04
C ALA A 432 29.31 17.42 -13.40
N PHE A 433 30.22 17.78 -12.48
CA PHE A 433 31.64 17.93 -12.77
C PHE A 433 32.55 17.01 -11.94
N TYR A 434 32.11 16.62 -10.74
CA TYR A 434 32.93 15.86 -9.80
C TYR A 434 32.25 14.58 -9.35
N ASP A 435 33.06 13.55 -9.07
CA ASP A 435 32.60 12.42 -8.28
C ASP A 435 32.45 12.88 -6.84
N ILE A 436 31.27 12.66 -6.25
CA ILE A 436 30.95 13.07 -4.88
C ILE A 436 30.51 11.84 -4.12
N ALA A 437 31.16 11.55 -3.00
CA ALA A 437 30.81 10.41 -2.17
C ALA A 437 30.58 10.78 -0.70
N SER A 438 29.71 10.00 -0.05
CA SER A 438 29.53 10.01 1.40
C SER A 438 30.85 9.76 2.15
N SER A 439 31.02 10.42 3.29
CA SER A 439 32.19 10.32 4.17
C SER A 439 31.81 9.90 5.58
N HIS A 440 32.67 9.11 6.21
CA HIS A 440 32.51 8.70 7.62
C HIS A 440 32.63 9.88 8.62
N HIS A 441 33.16 11.02 8.19
CA HIS A 441 33.37 12.19 9.05
C HIS A 441 32.08 12.97 9.35
N ASN A 442 30.96 12.65 8.70
CA ASN A 442 29.69 13.37 8.84
C ASN A 442 28.76 12.81 9.93
N LYS A 443 29.27 11.97 10.85
CA LYS A 443 28.44 11.23 11.82
C LYS A 443 28.29 11.89 13.21
N ALA A 444 29.05 12.93 13.53
CA ALA A 444 29.16 13.42 14.92
C ALA A 444 29.30 14.95 15.05
N ALA A 445 28.41 15.72 14.43
CA ALA A 445 28.55 17.18 14.38
C ALA A 445 27.43 18.00 15.04
N ASP A 446 26.61 17.40 15.89
CA ASP A 446 25.52 18.13 16.58
C ASP A 446 25.97 18.65 17.97
N SER A 447 27.16 19.25 18.07
CA SER A 447 27.50 20.07 19.26
C SER A 447 27.18 21.54 18.96
N PRO A 448 26.36 22.23 19.77
CA PRO A 448 26.07 23.65 19.56
C PRO A 448 27.37 24.44 19.71
N GLY A 449 27.88 24.99 18.61
CA GLY A 449 29.08 25.83 18.59
C GLY A 449 30.20 25.40 17.63
N HIS A 450 30.09 24.24 16.97
CA HIS A 450 31.04 23.81 15.95
C HIS A 450 30.41 23.85 14.55
N MET A 451 30.86 24.78 13.68
CA MET A 451 30.65 24.63 12.24
C MET A 451 31.47 23.43 11.76
N SER A 452 30.84 22.28 11.62
CA SER A 452 31.44 21.13 10.95
C SER A 452 31.34 21.29 9.44
N ALA A 453 32.48 21.25 8.76
CA ALA A 453 32.51 21.06 7.32
C ALA A 453 31.96 19.67 6.99
N TRP A 454 30.94 19.59 6.12
CA TRP A 454 30.56 18.33 5.51
C TRP A 454 31.76 17.81 4.71
N GLY A 455 32.36 16.72 5.16
CA GLY A 455 33.40 16.06 4.40
C GLY A 455 32.73 15.34 3.24
N PHE A 456 32.89 15.84 2.02
CA PHE A 456 32.66 15.06 0.81
C PHE A 456 34.00 14.58 0.30
N ARG A 457 34.07 13.33 -0.19
CA ARG A 457 35.24 12.92 -0.99
C ARG A 457 34.98 13.35 -2.42
N PHE A 458 35.80 14.28 -2.90
CA PHE A 458 35.84 14.66 -4.31
C PHE A 458 36.86 13.78 -5.03
N GLY A 459 36.42 13.12 -6.09
CA GLY A 459 37.29 12.44 -7.04
C GLY A 459 37.27 13.17 -8.38
N SER A 460 38.44 13.35 -9.00
CA SER A 460 38.49 13.79 -10.39
C SER A 460 38.22 12.59 -11.30
N GLY A 461 36.99 12.43 -11.77
CA GLY A 461 36.69 11.58 -12.92
C GLY A 461 37.35 12.20 -14.15
N LEU A 462 38.43 11.61 -14.65
CA LEU A 462 39.20 12.11 -15.80
C LEU A 462 38.35 12.13 -17.08
N ARG A 463 37.72 13.28 -17.37
CA ARG A 463 37.47 13.79 -18.72
C ARG A 463 37.84 15.27 -18.79
N CYS A 464 39.11 15.57 -18.59
CA CYS A 464 39.69 16.85 -19.01
C CYS A 464 41.08 16.58 -19.57
N ALA A 465 41.16 16.36 -20.89
CA ALA A 465 42.41 16.58 -21.59
C ALA A 465 42.74 18.07 -21.45
N SER A 466 43.91 18.35 -20.86
CA SER A 466 44.48 19.67 -20.59
C SER A 466 43.67 20.63 -19.71
N ILE A 467 43.93 20.59 -18.40
CA ILE A 467 44.11 21.78 -17.55
C ILE A 467 45.11 21.40 -16.46
N ALA A 468 46.01 22.33 -16.14
CA ALA A 468 47.16 22.12 -15.26
C ALA A 468 46.77 21.67 -13.85
N ARG A 469 47.65 20.85 -13.26
CA ARG A 469 47.56 20.32 -11.89
C ARG A 469 47.25 21.44 -10.89
N PHE A 470 46.14 21.33 -10.17
CA PHE A 470 45.91 22.07 -8.94
C PHE A 470 46.32 21.19 -7.75
N ASP A 471 47.20 21.73 -6.90
CA ASP A 471 47.65 21.14 -5.64
C ASP A 471 46.48 21.02 -4.64
N PRO A 472 46.39 19.93 -3.86
CA PRO A 472 45.35 19.75 -2.86
C PRO A 472 45.67 20.59 -1.61
N ILE A 473 45.02 21.73 -1.45
CA ILE A 473 44.99 22.43 -0.17
C ILE A 473 43.91 21.77 0.70
N CYS A 474 44.35 20.91 1.63
CA CYS A 474 43.62 20.60 2.85
C CYS A 474 43.45 21.90 3.65
N ILE A 475 42.20 22.37 3.83
CA ILE A 475 41.88 23.42 4.79
C ILE A 475 41.85 22.77 6.18
N GLU A 476 43.01 22.76 6.83
CA GLU A 476 43.14 22.40 8.23
C GLU A 476 43.09 23.70 9.05
N SER A 477 42.03 23.88 9.85
CA SER A 477 41.86 25.06 10.69
C SER A 477 42.90 25.07 11.81
N LYS A 478 44.01 25.80 11.63
CA LYS A 478 44.90 26.18 12.73
C LYS A 478 44.40 27.46 13.39
N ARG A 479 43.96 27.36 14.64
CA ARG A 479 44.05 28.47 15.61
C ARG A 479 44.78 28.00 16.85
N GLN A 480 46.01 28.49 17.00
CA GLN A 480 46.52 28.98 18.29
C GLN A 480 47.68 29.97 18.02
N THR A 481 47.35 31.25 18.22
CA THR A 481 48.14 32.30 18.88
C THR A 481 49.68 32.32 18.69
N HIS A 482 50.20 33.35 18.02
CA HIS A 482 50.97 34.43 18.66
C HIS A 482 51.41 35.52 17.65
N TRP A 483 51.03 36.77 17.96
CA TRP A 483 51.77 38.02 17.82
C TRP A 483 52.61 38.35 16.56
N SER A 484 52.23 39.49 15.98
CA SER A 484 53.07 40.62 15.55
C SER A 484 53.45 40.78 14.07
N GLN A 485 53.09 41.99 13.61
CA GLN A 485 53.78 42.86 12.66
C GLN A 485 53.65 42.63 11.14
N MET A 486 52.99 43.65 10.57
CA MET A 486 53.44 44.46 9.42
C MET A 486 53.23 43.94 7.99
N ASN A 487 52.28 44.64 7.37
CA ASN A 487 52.41 45.42 6.13
C ASN A 487 52.75 44.73 4.80
N ALA A 488 51.94 45.18 3.82
CA ALA A 488 52.24 45.29 2.39
C ALA A 488 52.27 43.95 1.65
N SER A 489 51.73 43.81 0.45
CA SER A 489 51.07 44.71 -0.50
C SER A 489 50.72 43.87 -1.72
N CYS A 490 49.62 44.22 -2.39
CA CYS A 490 49.40 44.10 -3.83
C CYS A 490 49.33 42.70 -4.48
N ALA A 491 48.12 42.45 -5.03
CA ALA A 491 47.86 42.26 -6.46
C ALA A 491 48.70 41.23 -7.23
N CYS A 492 48.03 40.16 -7.66
CA CYS A 492 47.61 39.96 -9.05
C CYS A 492 46.44 38.98 -9.07
#